data_AF-A0A8S9XC36-F1
#
_entry.id   AF-A0A8S9XC36-F1
#
_cell.length_a   1.000
_cell.length_b   1.000
_cell.length_c   1.000
_cell.angle_alpha   90.00
_cell.angle_beta   90.00
_cell.angle_gamma   90.00
#
_symmetry.space_group_name_H-M   'P 1'
#
loop_
_entity.id
_entity.type
_entity.pdbx_description
1 polymer ?
#
loop_
_entity_poly.entity_id
_entity_poly.type
_entity_poly.pdbx_seq_one_letter_code
_entity_poly.pdbx_strand_id
1 'polypeptide(L)'
;MELGYSHVSSYSACLVHTSFASQLEAHGLWHWAVFVILHHPDEAMREKSVKDLLERHVSLEEENEEEDFVRSRLGVPSSWIFEAKAIKARVSKRYDHAAKYLLKAGNWDEGHNVIMSFISSTAIVNENYDYLEGLLKELATDERYKDVTGWSTGGEVVLEYLGVVRQVNQVVAARDPSIGYHLERLQTQLKDLCLKIKLMKANTHLDRLSRGEMAKRTGDLLQNLVITHCSDESSAGLNVLGHLMSELPLTSDCAHQEWLAVFASWKNSMAADQPE
;
A
#
# COMPACT_ATOMS: atom_id res chain seq x y z
N MET A 1 -25.26 29.33 -24.38
CA MET A 1 -26.47 30.12 -24.64
C MET A 1 -27.02 29.63 -25.97
N GLU A 2 -28.00 28.73 -25.93
CA GLU A 2 -28.63 28.21 -27.15
C GLU A 2 -29.45 29.32 -27.80
N LEU A 3 -29.41 29.42 -29.12
CA LEU A 3 -30.02 30.50 -29.91
C LEU A 3 -31.57 30.47 -29.93
N GLY A 4 -32.21 29.71 -29.02
CA GLY A 4 -33.67 29.69 -28.85
C GLY A 4 -34.47 28.90 -29.88
N TYR A 5 -33.83 28.23 -30.84
CA TYR A 5 -34.49 27.41 -31.86
C TYR A 5 -34.68 25.96 -31.37
N SER A 6 -35.78 25.68 -30.68
CA SER A 6 -36.09 24.35 -30.12
C SER A 6 -36.90 23.46 -31.08
N HIS A 7 -36.43 23.26 -32.31
CA HIS A 7 -37.10 22.39 -33.29
C HIS A 7 -36.47 20.99 -33.41
N VAL A 8 -35.30 20.76 -32.81
CA VAL A 8 -34.62 19.47 -32.83
C VAL A 8 -35.10 18.64 -31.65
N SER A 9 -35.55 17.41 -31.93
CA SER A 9 -35.91 16.49 -30.85
C SER A 9 -34.66 16.17 -30.00
N SER A 10 -34.83 16.02 -28.68
CA SER A 10 -33.73 15.64 -27.79
C SER A 10 -33.01 14.37 -28.28
N TYR A 11 -33.77 13.39 -28.78
CA TYR A 11 -33.23 12.17 -29.39
C TYR A 11 -32.32 12.45 -30.60
N SER A 12 -32.75 13.32 -31.52
CA SER A 12 -31.95 13.71 -32.68
C SER A 12 -30.68 14.46 -32.27
N ALA A 13 -30.75 15.32 -31.25
CA ALA A 13 -29.59 16.01 -30.71
C ALA A 13 -28.58 15.01 -30.12
N CYS A 14 -29.02 14.07 -29.28
CA CYS A 14 -28.19 13.00 -28.72
C CYS A 14 -27.48 12.20 -29.81
N LEU A 15 -28.21 11.82 -30.86
CA LEU A 15 -27.66 11.05 -31.97
C LEU A 15 -26.58 11.82 -32.73
N VAL A 16 -26.80 13.11 -32.99
CA VAL A 16 -25.82 13.98 -33.66
C VAL A 16 -24.57 14.14 -32.81
N HIS A 17 -24.70 14.42 -31.51
CA HIS A 17 -23.54 14.53 -30.61
C HIS A 17 -22.74 13.24 -30.57
N THR A 18 -23.40 12.10 -30.42
CA THR A 18 -22.75 10.79 -30.35
C THR A 18 -22.06 10.43 -31.67
N SER A 19 -22.74 10.64 -32.80
CA SER A 19 -22.18 10.36 -34.12
C SER A 19 -21.02 11.30 -34.48
N PHE A 20 -21.05 12.55 -34.04
CA PHE A 20 -19.98 13.48 -34.33
C PHE A 20 -18.76 13.23 -33.43
N ALA A 21 -18.99 12.90 -32.15
CA ALA A 21 -17.92 12.47 -31.25
C ALA A 21 -17.21 11.22 -31.76
N SER A 22 -17.94 10.22 -32.27
CA SER A 22 -17.31 9.01 -32.83
C SER A 22 -16.49 9.27 -34.09
N GLN A 23 -16.90 10.24 -34.93
CA GLN A 23 -16.10 10.67 -36.09
C GLN A 23 -14.80 11.35 -35.63
N LEU A 24 -14.86 12.25 -34.64
CA LEU A 24 -13.68 12.90 -34.09
C LEU A 24 -12.71 11.89 -33.46
N GLU A 25 -13.26 10.92 -32.73
CA GLU A 25 -12.48 9.82 -32.16
C GLU A 25 -11.76 9.00 -33.25
N ALA A 26 -12.45 8.67 -34.35
CA ALA A 26 -11.87 7.93 -35.47
C ALA A 26 -10.73 8.69 -36.18
N HIS A 27 -10.73 10.02 -36.11
CA HIS A 27 -9.66 10.88 -36.62
C HIS A 27 -8.52 11.11 -35.60
N GLY A 28 -8.55 10.46 -34.44
CA GLY A 28 -7.56 10.63 -33.37
C GLY A 28 -7.75 11.89 -32.53
N LEU A 29 -8.80 12.68 -32.78
CA LEU A 29 -9.11 13.93 -32.08
C LEU A 29 -10.01 13.66 -30.86
N TRP A 30 -9.59 12.74 -30.00
CA TRP A 30 -10.40 12.29 -28.86
C TRP A 30 -10.69 13.42 -27.85
N HIS A 31 -9.75 14.34 -27.63
CA HIS A 31 -9.96 15.48 -26.73
C HIS A 31 -11.09 16.41 -27.20
N TRP A 32 -11.27 16.57 -28.53
CA TRP A 32 -12.42 17.27 -29.11
C TRP A 32 -13.69 16.43 -29.06
N ALA A 33 -13.60 15.11 -29.15
CA ALA A 33 -14.75 14.24 -28.91
C ALA A 33 -15.30 14.41 -27.49
N VAL A 34 -14.44 14.57 -26.45
CA VAL A 34 -14.88 14.93 -25.09
C VAL A 34 -15.69 16.23 -25.10
N PHE A 35 -15.18 17.28 -25.76
CA PHE A 35 -15.87 18.55 -25.86
C PHE A 35 -17.28 18.40 -26.46
N VAL A 36 -17.44 17.61 -27.52
CA VAL A 36 -18.75 17.38 -28.14
C VAL A 36 -19.69 16.62 -27.20
N ILE A 37 -19.20 15.59 -26.51
CA ILE A 37 -20.00 14.80 -25.55
C ILE A 37 -20.41 15.64 -24.34
N LEU A 38 -19.61 16.62 -23.90
CA LEU A 38 -19.99 17.51 -22.80
C LEU A 38 -21.26 18.33 -23.08
N HIS A 39 -21.66 18.48 -24.34
CA HIS A 39 -22.90 19.14 -24.75
C HIS A 39 -24.10 18.18 -24.84
N HIS A 40 -23.91 16.89 -24.53
CA HIS A 40 -25.00 15.92 -24.54
C HIS A 40 -26.05 16.29 -23.47
N PRO A 41 -27.35 16.28 -23.81
CA PRO A 41 -28.40 16.79 -22.92
C PRO A 41 -28.63 15.89 -21.69
N ASP A 42 -28.47 14.58 -21.84
CA ASP A 42 -28.56 13.61 -20.74
C ASP A 42 -27.25 13.59 -19.94
N GLU A 43 -27.35 13.91 -18.63
CA GLU A 43 -26.24 13.95 -17.69
C GLU A 43 -25.59 12.59 -17.42
N ALA A 44 -26.39 11.55 -17.25
CA ALA A 44 -25.87 10.22 -16.94
C ALA A 44 -25.11 9.65 -18.16
N MET A 45 -25.65 9.86 -19.36
CA MET A 45 -24.97 9.45 -20.60
C MET A 45 -23.73 10.29 -20.87
N ARG A 46 -23.76 11.58 -20.55
CA ARG A 46 -22.61 12.48 -20.68
C ARG A 46 -21.46 12.02 -19.79
N GLU A 47 -21.70 11.82 -18.50
CA GLU A 47 -20.67 11.34 -17.56
C GLU A 47 -20.08 10.00 -18.04
N LYS A 48 -20.94 9.02 -18.33
CA LYS A 48 -20.50 7.70 -18.77
C LYS A 48 -19.67 7.77 -20.05
N SER A 49 -20.13 8.52 -21.05
CA SER A 49 -19.45 8.61 -22.34
C SER A 49 -18.11 9.33 -22.25
N VAL A 50 -17.98 10.34 -21.38
CA VAL A 50 -16.69 10.98 -21.10
C VAL A 50 -15.73 10.01 -20.42
N LYS A 51 -16.17 9.28 -19.38
CA LYS A 51 -15.35 8.27 -18.70
C LYS A 51 -14.89 7.18 -19.66
N ASP A 52 -15.80 6.61 -20.45
CA ASP A 52 -15.49 5.58 -21.45
C ASP A 52 -14.46 6.07 -22.48
N LEU A 53 -14.52 7.35 -22.89
CA LEU A 53 -13.57 7.93 -23.83
C LEU A 53 -12.18 8.13 -23.19
N LEU A 54 -12.14 8.61 -21.95
CA LEU A 54 -10.90 8.76 -21.18
C LEU A 54 -10.21 7.40 -21.00
N GLU A 55 -10.94 6.37 -20.58
CA GLU A 55 -10.39 5.02 -20.37
C GLU A 55 -9.71 4.44 -21.63
N ARG A 56 -10.23 4.77 -22.82
CA ARG A 56 -9.68 4.31 -24.10
C ARG A 56 -8.41 5.05 -24.52
N HIS A 57 -8.36 6.37 -24.31
CA HIS A 57 -7.34 7.23 -24.95
C HIS A 57 -6.27 7.77 -24.00
N VAL A 58 -6.52 7.82 -22.71
CA VAL A 58 -5.56 8.32 -21.70
C VAL A 58 -4.23 7.55 -21.78
N SER A 59 -3.10 8.26 -21.70
CA SER A 59 -1.76 7.66 -21.71
C SER A 59 -1.26 7.39 -20.28
N LEU A 60 -0.33 6.45 -20.12
CA LEU A 60 0.37 6.25 -18.85
C LEU A 60 1.53 7.22 -18.66
N GLU A 61 1.88 7.97 -19.70
CA GLU A 61 2.88 9.04 -19.67
C GLU A 61 2.38 10.21 -18.82
N GLU A 62 3.31 10.91 -18.17
CA GLU A 62 2.99 12.03 -17.29
C GLU A 62 2.68 13.31 -18.08
N GLU A 63 3.26 13.45 -19.27
CA GLU A 63 3.07 14.60 -20.16
C GLU A 63 2.16 14.21 -21.32
N ASN A 64 0.97 14.80 -21.36
CA ASN A 64 0.03 14.64 -22.46
C ASN A 64 -0.76 15.94 -22.65
N GLU A 65 -0.50 16.64 -23.75
CA GLU A 65 -1.10 17.93 -24.04
C GLU A 65 -2.63 17.83 -24.20
N GLU A 66 -3.12 16.71 -24.72
CA GLU A 66 -4.54 16.45 -24.89
C GLU A 66 -5.26 16.23 -23.55
N GLU A 67 -4.65 15.52 -22.61
CA GLU A 67 -5.15 15.38 -21.24
C GLU A 67 -5.16 16.71 -20.49
N ASP A 68 -4.10 17.51 -20.66
CA ASP A 68 -4.02 18.84 -20.08
C ASP A 68 -5.08 19.77 -20.66
N PHE A 69 -5.38 19.67 -21.96
CA PHE A 69 -6.50 20.37 -22.58
C PHE A 69 -7.83 19.95 -21.96
N VAL A 70 -8.09 18.64 -21.83
CA VAL A 70 -9.34 18.13 -21.25
C VAL A 70 -9.49 18.55 -19.78
N ARG A 71 -8.42 18.52 -19.00
CA ARG A 71 -8.41 18.94 -17.60
C ARG A 71 -8.59 20.46 -17.46
N SER A 72 -7.79 21.25 -18.16
CA SER A 72 -7.68 22.70 -17.92
C SER A 72 -8.69 23.54 -18.73
N ARG A 73 -8.97 23.15 -19.97
CA ARG A 73 -9.85 23.91 -20.87
C ARG A 73 -11.28 23.43 -20.82
N LEU A 74 -11.50 22.11 -20.76
CA LEU A 74 -12.85 21.55 -20.72
C LEU A 74 -13.41 21.43 -19.31
N GLY A 75 -12.54 21.54 -18.28
CA GLY A 75 -12.95 21.48 -16.88
C GLY A 75 -13.35 20.08 -16.41
N VAL A 76 -12.87 19.03 -17.09
CA VAL A 76 -13.11 17.65 -16.64
C VAL A 76 -12.33 17.39 -15.35
N PRO A 77 -12.95 16.78 -14.32
CA PRO A 77 -12.28 16.50 -13.06
C PRO A 77 -11.00 15.68 -13.24
N SER A 78 -9.92 16.07 -12.57
CA SER A 78 -8.65 15.34 -12.61
C SER A 78 -8.78 13.92 -12.05
N SER A 79 -9.72 13.69 -11.12
CA SER A 79 -10.01 12.37 -10.57
C SER A 79 -10.41 11.37 -11.66
N TRP A 80 -11.22 11.77 -12.65
CA TRP A 80 -11.64 10.88 -13.74
C TRP A 80 -10.48 10.50 -14.66
N ILE A 81 -9.55 11.44 -14.91
CA ILE A 81 -8.35 11.17 -15.70
C ILE A 81 -7.44 10.18 -14.96
N PHE A 82 -7.23 10.40 -13.65
CA PHE A 82 -6.42 9.48 -12.84
C PHE A 82 -7.08 8.11 -12.67
N GLU A 83 -8.41 8.03 -12.57
CA GLU A 83 -9.15 6.77 -12.56
C GLU A 83 -8.94 6.00 -13.87
N ALA A 84 -9.06 6.66 -15.02
CA ALA A 84 -8.75 6.06 -16.32
C ALA A 84 -7.28 5.59 -16.42
N LYS A 85 -6.31 6.39 -15.96
CA LYS A 85 -4.89 5.99 -15.88
C LYS A 85 -4.70 4.76 -15.00
N ALA A 86 -5.38 4.70 -13.86
CA ALA A 86 -5.30 3.58 -12.94
C ALA A 86 -5.80 2.29 -13.60
N ILE A 87 -6.95 2.32 -14.29
CA ILE A 87 -7.51 1.17 -15.02
C ILE A 87 -6.52 0.69 -16.07
N LYS A 88 -5.98 1.59 -16.91
CA LYS A 88 -4.99 1.26 -17.94
C LYS A 88 -3.71 0.67 -17.37
N ALA A 89 -3.24 1.19 -16.23
CA ALA A 89 -2.07 0.67 -15.53
C ALA A 89 -2.32 -0.74 -14.97
N ARG A 90 -3.52 -1.01 -14.42
CA ARG A 90 -3.93 -2.35 -13.93
C ARG A 90 -3.93 -3.37 -15.07
N VAL A 91 -4.52 -3.02 -16.22
CA VAL A 91 -4.54 -3.91 -17.40
C VAL A 91 -3.13 -4.19 -17.90
N SER A 92 -2.25 -3.19 -17.84
CA SER A 92 -0.83 -3.32 -18.21
C SER A 92 0.03 -4.01 -17.14
N LYS A 93 -0.56 -4.50 -16.04
CA LYS A 93 0.12 -5.09 -14.87
C LYS A 93 1.19 -4.19 -14.21
N ARG A 94 1.09 -2.87 -14.41
CA ARG A 94 1.95 -1.86 -13.77
C ARG A 94 1.30 -1.40 -12.47
N TYR A 95 1.26 -2.30 -11.49
CA TYR A 95 0.54 -2.07 -10.23
C TYR A 95 1.04 -0.87 -9.43
N ASP A 96 2.34 -0.57 -9.50
CA ASP A 96 2.92 0.64 -8.87
C ASP A 96 2.28 1.93 -9.38
N HIS A 97 2.06 2.01 -10.69
CA HIS A 97 1.45 3.19 -11.30
C HIS A 97 -0.04 3.20 -11.02
N ALA A 98 -0.69 2.04 -11.07
CA ALA A 98 -2.10 1.90 -10.71
C ALA A 98 -2.38 2.41 -9.29
N ALA A 99 -1.59 1.98 -8.30
CA ALA A 99 -1.74 2.45 -6.92
C ALA A 99 -1.60 3.97 -6.82
N LYS A 100 -0.53 4.55 -7.37
CA LYS A 100 -0.31 6.01 -7.37
C LYS A 100 -1.47 6.77 -8.01
N TYR A 101 -1.99 6.29 -9.14
CA TYR A 101 -3.11 6.94 -9.82
C TYR A 101 -4.43 6.78 -9.06
N LEU A 102 -4.68 5.64 -8.40
CA LEU A 102 -5.87 5.46 -7.55
C LEU A 102 -5.87 6.40 -6.34
N LEU A 103 -4.71 6.58 -5.70
CA LEU A 103 -4.55 7.54 -4.61
C LEU A 103 -4.82 8.98 -5.08
N LYS A 104 -4.25 9.37 -6.23
CA LYS A 104 -4.52 10.69 -6.85
C LYS A 104 -5.98 10.87 -7.30
N ALA A 105 -6.66 9.79 -7.67
CA ALA A 105 -8.08 9.80 -8.04
C ALA A 105 -9.02 9.92 -6.82
N GLY A 106 -8.51 9.73 -5.61
CA GLY A 106 -9.30 9.70 -4.38
C GLY A 106 -10.04 8.38 -4.15
N ASN A 107 -9.69 7.32 -4.88
CA ASN A 107 -10.28 5.99 -4.70
C ASN A 107 -9.43 5.16 -3.75
N TRP A 108 -9.58 5.44 -2.45
CA TRP A 108 -8.73 4.91 -1.39
C TRP A 108 -8.89 3.40 -1.19
N ASP A 109 -10.11 2.88 -1.27
CA ASP A 109 -10.41 1.46 -1.05
C ASP A 109 -9.77 0.58 -2.14
N GLU A 110 -9.99 0.92 -3.41
CA GLU A 110 -9.33 0.22 -4.52
C GLU A 110 -7.82 0.42 -4.52
N GLY A 111 -7.34 1.61 -4.16
CA GLY A 111 -5.91 1.89 -4.00
C GLY A 111 -5.27 0.98 -2.95
N HIS A 112 -5.89 0.88 -1.78
CA HIS A 112 -5.44 -0.02 -0.70
C HIS A 112 -5.46 -1.48 -1.13
N ASN A 113 -6.52 -1.94 -1.80
CA ASN A 113 -6.62 -3.30 -2.30
C ASN A 113 -5.48 -3.63 -3.27
N VAL A 114 -5.17 -2.74 -4.22
CA VAL A 114 -4.04 -2.93 -5.15
C VAL A 114 -2.71 -2.97 -4.41
N ILE A 115 -2.50 -2.08 -3.44
CA ILE A 115 -1.27 -2.04 -2.63
C ILE A 115 -1.12 -3.36 -1.88
N MET A 116 -2.14 -3.80 -1.15
CA MET A 116 -2.05 -5.01 -0.34
C MET A 116 -1.91 -6.29 -1.18
N SER A 117 -2.62 -6.37 -2.30
CA SER A 117 -2.64 -7.58 -3.13
C SER A 117 -1.40 -7.76 -4.02
N PHE A 118 -0.79 -6.67 -4.49
CA PHE A 118 0.26 -6.75 -5.51
C PHE A 118 1.60 -6.09 -5.12
N ILE A 119 1.59 -5.07 -4.25
CA ILE A 119 2.77 -4.27 -3.92
C ILE A 119 3.36 -4.65 -2.56
N SER A 120 2.52 -4.85 -1.55
CA SER A 120 2.94 -5.07 -0.16
C SER A 120 3.94 -6.24 -0.04
N SER A 121 3.53 -7.43 -0.50
CA SER A 121 4.35 -8.63 -0.36
C SER A 121 5.66 -8.55 -1.15
N THR A 122 5.65 -7.93 -2.34
CA THR A 122 6.86 -7.77 -3.15
C THR A 122 7.80 -6.71 -2.58
N ALA A 123 7.27 -5.60 -2.08
CA ALA A 123 8.06 -4.55 -1.44
C ALA A 123 8.71 -5.03 -0.13
N ILE A 124 8.00 -5.82 0.69
CA ILE A 124 8.55 -6.39 1.92
C ILE A 124 9.71 -7.33 1.64
N VAL A 125 9.54 -8.26 0.68
CA VAL A 125 10.57 -9.25 0.32
C VAL A 125 11.81 -8.58 -0.29
N ASN A 126 11.62 -7.50 -1.06
CA ASN A 126 12.72 -6.74 -1.65
C ASN A 126 13.28 -5.65 -0.71
N GLU A 127 12.83 -5.57 0.55
CA GLU A 127 13.24 -4.56 1.53
C GLU A 127 13.00 -3.10 1.09
N ASN A 128 12.08 -2.87 0.16
CA ASN A 128 11.70 -1.53 -0.32
C ASN A 128 10.72 -0.84 0.65
N TYR A 129 11.14 -0.68 1.90
CA TYR A 129 10.31 -0.21 3.01
C TYR A 129 9.87 1.25 2.84
N ASP A 130 10.75 2.15 2.42
CA ASP A 130 10.45 3.58 2.28
C ASP A 130 9.32 3.83 1.26
N TYR A 131 9.35 3.08 0.15
CA TYR A 131 8.33 3.20 -0.89
C TYR A 131 6.95 2.72 -0.40
N LEU A 132 6.90 1.57 0.26
CA LEU A 132 5.66 1.03 0.80
C LEU A 132 5.10 1.91 1.93
N GLU A 133 5.98 2.42 2.79
CA GLU A 133 5.60 3.34 3.86
C GLU A 133 5.03 4.65 3.30
N GLY A 134 5.62 5.19 2.22
CA GLY A 134 5.12 6.38 1.53
C GLY A 134 3.68 6.22 1.03
N LEU A 135 3.41 5.11 0.33
CA LEU A 135 2.06 4.81 -0.19
C LEU A 135 1.03 4.64 0.93
N LEU A 136 1.39 3.91 1.99
CA LEU A 136 0.47 3.65 3.10
C LEU A 136 0.27 4.91 3.98
N LYS A 137 1.28 5.76 4.15
CA LYS A 137 1.13 7.05 4.86
C LYS A 137 0.18 8.00 4.12
N GLU A 138 0.20 8.01 2.80
CA GLU A 138 -0.76 8.79 2.00
C GLU A 138 -2.21 8.37 2.28
N LEU A 139 -2.45 7.07 2.46
CA LEU A 139 -3.75 6.50 2.87
C LEU A 139 -4.10 6.78 4.34
N ALA A 140 -3.10 6.84 5.22
CA ALA A 140 -3.30 7.10 6.64
C ALA A 140 -3.60 8.59 6.95
N THR A 141 -3.40 9.49 5.99
CA THR A 141 -3.56 10.94 6.17
C THR A 141 -5.03 11.34 6.19
N ASP A 142 -5.39 12.40 6.92
CA ASP A 142 -6.74 13.02 6.97
C ASP A 142 -7.92 12.08 7.27
N GLU A 143 -7.72 11.05 8.10
CA GLU A 143 -8.75 10.07 8.43
C GLU A 143 -9.30 9.23 7.25
N ARG A 144 -8.66 9.29 6.08
CA ARG A 144 -9.07 8.55 4.86
C ARG A 144 -9.12 7.04 5.06
N TYR A 145 -8.36 6.53 6.03
CA TYR A 145 -8.38 5.14 6.45
C TYR A 145 -9.77 4.64 6.90
N LYS A 146 -10.69 5.53 7.30
CA LYS A 146 -12.07 5.18 7.70
C LYS A 146 -12.89 4.68 6.52
N ASP A 147 -12.60 5.15 5.31
CA ASP A 147 -13.30 4.76 4.08
C ASP A 147 -12.69 3.49 3.44
N VAL A 148 -11.60 2.97 4.00
CA VAL A 148 -10.87 1.82 3.47
C VAL A 148 -11.31 0.54 4.18
N THR A 149 -11.79 -0.42 3.40
CA THR A 149 -12.24 -1.71 3.95
C THR A 149 -11.05 -2.54 4.42
N GLY A 150 -11.08 -2.97 5.69
CA GLY A 150 -10.04 -3.84 6.26
C GLY A 150 -8.68 -3.16 6.48
N TRP A 151 -8.63 -1.82 6.55
CA TRP A 151 -7.41 -1.06 6.85
C TRP A 151 -6.67 -1.60 8.08
N SER A 152 -7.39 -1.81 9.18
CA SER A 152 -6.83 -2.27 10.47
C SER A 152 -6.25 -3.68 10.43
N THR A 153 -6.70 -4.50 9.48
CA THR A 153 -6.24 -5.89 9.32
C THR A 153 -5.11 -6.03 8.31
N GLY A 154 -4.72 -4.94 7.63
CA GLY A 154 -3.73 -4.98 6.56
C GLY A 154 -2.81 -3.76 6.59
N GLY A 155 -3.29 -2.62 6.07
CA GLY A 155 -2.47 -1.41 5.90
C GLY A 155 -1.89 -0.89 7.22
N GLU A 156 -2.69 -0.90 8.28
CA GLU A 156 -2.24 -0.49 9.62
C GLU A 156 -1.16 -1.43 10.17
N VAL A 157 -1.32 -2.74 10.01
CA VAL A 157 -0.36 -3.75 10.48
C VAL A 157 0.98 -3.59 9.78
N VAL A 158 0.96 -3.36 8.46
CA VAL A 158 2.17 -3.14 7.68
C VAL A 158 2.85 -1.82 8.08
N LEU A 159 2.09 -0.74 8.28
CA LEU A 159 2.65 0.52 8.77
C LEU A 159 3.27 0.39 10.17
N GLU A 160 2.59 -0.34 11.07
CA GLU A 160 3.10 -0.62 12.40
C GLU A 160 4.40 -1.41 12.34
N TYR A 161 4.46 -2.46 11.51
CA TYR A 161 5.68 -3.23 11.26
C TYR A 161 6.83 -2.34 10.75
N LEU A 162 6.59 -1.54 9.71
CA LEU A 162 7.62 -0.66 9.14
C LEU A 162 8.09 0.38 10.19
N GLY A 163 7.16 0.89 11.01
CA GLY A 163 7.44 1.80 12.10
C GLY A 163 8.32 1.17 13.20
N VAL A 164 8.08 -0.10 13.54
CA VAL A 164 8.89 -0.86 14.51
C VAL A 164 10.27 -1.13 13.95
N VAL A 165 10.38 -1.63 12.71
CA VAL A 165 11.67 -1.87 12.04
C VAL A 165 12.52 -0.61 12.03
N ARG A 166 11.93 0.54 11.68
CA ARG A 166 12.63 1.83 11.68
C ARG A 166 13.08 2.25 13.07
N GLN A 167 12.22 2.13 14.08
CA GLN A 167 12.56 2.45 15.47
C GLN A 167 13.71 1.59 15.97
N VAL A 168 13.67 0.28 15.72
CA VAL A 168 14.72 -0.64 16.15
C VAL A 168 16.04 -0.31 15.44
N ASN A 169 16.04 -0.06 14.14
CA ASN A 169 17.23 0.33 13.40
C ASN A 169 17.86 1.63 13.94
N GLN A 170 17.03 2.61 14.32
CA GLN A 170 17.50 3.85 14.94
C GLN A 170 18.14 3.62 16.31
N VAL A 171 17.53 2.78 17.14
CA VAL A 171 18.05 2.42 18.47
C VAL A 171 19.38 1.68 18.37
N VAL A 172 19.48 0.69 17.46
CA VAL A 172 20.73 -0.05 17.20
C VAL A 172 21.84 0.90 16.72
N ALA A 173 21.50 1.85 15.83
CA ALA A 173 22.47 2.82 15.32
C ALA A 173 22.94 3.83 16.38
N ALA A 174 22.03 4.28 17.25
CA ALA A 174 22.31 5.30 18.26
C ALA A 174 23.08 4.77 19.48
N ARG A 175 23.13 3.45 19.70
CA ARG A 175 23.72 2.81 20.92
C ARG A 175 23.24 3.47 22.21
N ASP A 176 21.96 3.80 22.27
CA ASP A 176 21.39 4.60 23.35
C ASP A 176 21.33 3.79 24.67
N PRO A 177 21.85 4.27 25.80
CA PRO A 177 21.76 3.58 27.08
C PRO A 177 20.33 3.48 27.66
N SER A 178 19.32 4.15 27.08
CA SER A 178 17.91 4.10 27.54
C SER A 178 17.10 2.88 27.05
N ILE A 179 17.79 1.87 26.53
CA ILE A 179 17.23 0.70 25.83
C ILE A 179 16.35 -0.21 26.69
N GLY A 180 16.56 -0.28 28.01
CA GLY A 180 15.69 -1.07 28.90
C GLY A 180 14.22 -0.63 28.85
N TYR A 181 13.97 0.69 28.88
CA TYR A 181 12.61 1.25 28.78
C TYR A 181 12.03 1.14 27.37
N HIS A 182 12.88 1.22 26.35
CA HIS A 182 12.45 1.05 24.96
C HIS A 182 12.10 -0.42 24.67
N LEU A 183 12.83 -1.37 25.26
CA LEU A 183 12.56 -2.81 25.15
C LEU A 183 11.19 -3.16 25.72
N GLU A 184 10.81 -2.71 26.91
CA GLU A 184 9.49 -3.03 27.48
C GLU A 184 8.33 -2.47 26.64
N ARG A 185 8.47 -1.24 26.12
CA ARG A 185 7.46 -0.65 25.23
C ARG A 185 7.39 -1.39 23.89
N LEU A 186 8.56 -1.68 23.30
CA LEU A 186 8.66 -2.44 22.06
C LEU A 186 8.12 -3.86 22.23
N GLN A 187 8.31 -4.52 23.37
CA GLN A 187 7.79 -5.86 23.64
C GLN A 187 6.27 -5.92 23.55
N THR A 188 5.56 -4.94 24.13
CA THR A 188 4.10 -4.88 24.06
C THR A 188 3.62 -4.67 22.61
N GLN A 189 4.27 -3.75 21.89
CA GLN A 189 3.98 -3.47 20.48
C GLN A 189 4.30 -4.66 19.58
N LEU A 190 5.42 -5.34 19.82
CA LEU A 190 5.86 -6.51 19.08
C LEU A 190 4.93 -7.71 19.30
N LYS A 191 4.42 -7.91 20.52
CA LYS A 191 3.46 -8.96 20.81
C LYS A 191 2.16 -8.74 20.03
N ASP A 192 1.62 -7.52 20.09
CA ASP A 192 0.43 -7.14 19.35
C ASP A 192 0.64 -7.27 17.83
N LEU A 193 1.79 -6.79 17.35
CA LEU A 193 2.19 -6.91 15.96
C LEU A 193 2.31 -8.36 15.51
N CYS A 194 2.89 -9.26 16.30
CA CYS A 194 3.00 -10.68 15.98
C CYS A 194 1.61 -11.34 15.83
N LEU A 195 0.67 -11.00 16.73
CA LEU A 195 -0.71 -11.46 16.63
C LEU A 195 -1.41 -10.91 15.37
N LYS A 196 -1.24 -9.62 15.07
CA LYS A 196 -1.77 -8.99 13.87
C LYS A 196 -1.18 -9.58 12.59
N ILE A 197 0.13 -9.81 12.54
CA ILE A 197 0.84 -10.45 11.41
C ILE A 197 0.31 -11.88 11.18
N LYS A 198 0.01 -12.62 12.25
CA LYS A 198 -0.59 -13.96 12.17
C LYS A 198 -2.00 -13.92 11.58
N LEU A 199 -2.77 -12.88 11.90
CA LEU A 199 -4.14 -12.68 11.45
C LEU A 199 -4.26 -12.08 10.03
N MET A 200 -3.16 -11.59 9.45
CA MET A 200 -3.16 -11.11 8.06
C MET A 200 -3.54 -12.22 7.09
N LYS A 201 -4.41 -11.87 6.13
CA LYS A 201 -4.86 -12.80 5.08
C LYS A 201 -3.68 -13.18 4.20
N ALA A 202 -3.39 -14.48 4.11
CA ALA A 202 -2.33 -15.03 3.27
C ALA A 202 -2.94 -15.79 2.08
N ASN A 203 -3.36 -15.04 1.06
CA ASN A 203 -4.06 -15.59 -0.10
C ASN A 203 -3.08 -16.11 -1.14
N THR A 204 -1.95 -15.42 -1.33
CA THR A 204 -0.91 -15.81 -2.29
C THR A 204 0.32 -16.42 -1.61
N HIS A 205 1.16 -17.11 -2.39
CA HIS A 205 2.45 -17.61 -1.90
C HIS A 205 3.39 -16.46 -1.50
N LEU A 206 3.30 -15.31 -2.17
CA LEU A 206 4.06 -14.11 -1.83
C LEU A 206 3.61 -13.53 -0.50
N ASP A 207 2.32 -13.57 -0.16
CA ASP A 207 1.81 -13.12 1.14
C ASP A 207 2.29 -14.01 2.29
N ARG A 208 2.43 -15.32 2.03
CA ARG A 208 3.01 -16.24 3.01
C ARG A 208 4.50 -15.97 3.21
N LEU A 209 5.21 -15.69 2.12
CA LEU A 209 6.64 -15.36 2.15
C LEU A 209 6.88 -14.03 2.87
N SER A 210 6.13 -12.98 2.53
CA SER A 210 6.25 -11.67 3.17
C SER A 210 5.95 -11.74 4.66
N ARG A 211 4.94 -12.52 5.06
CA ARG A 211 4.65 -12.81 6.47
C ARG A 211 5.79 -13.53 7.18
N GLY A 212 6.39 -14.53 6.53
CA GLY A 212 7.56 -15.23 7.05
C GLY A 212 8.77 -14.30 7.20
N GLU A 213 9.02 -13.45 6.21
CA GLU A 213 10.10 -12.47 6.22
C GLU A 213 9.89 -11.42 7.31
N MET A 214 8.67 -10.88 7.47
CA MET A 214 8.34 -9.98 8.57
C MET A 214 8.59 -10.64 9.93
N ALA A 215 8.14 -11.88 10.12
CA ALA A 215 8.36 -12.61 11.37
C ALA A 215 9.85 -12.84 11.64
N LYS A 216 10.61 -13.28 10.63
CA LYS A 216 12.05 -13.51 10.73
C LYS A 216 12.79 -12.21 11.06
N ARG A 217 12.56 -11.14 10.30
CA ARG A 217 13.22 -9.84 10.51
C ARG A 217 12.91 -9.27 11.89
N THR A 218 11.66 -9.40 12.34
CA THR A 218 11.28 -8.98 13.68
C THR A 218 12.07 -9.76 14.75
N GLY A 219 12.26 -11.07 14.57
CA GLY A 219 13.10 -11.92 15.42
C GLY A 219 14.59 -11.53 15.39
N ASP A 220 15.15 -11.32 14.20
CA ASP A 220 16.55 -10.94 14.01
C ASP A 220 16.85 -9.57 14.67
N LEU A 221 15.96 -8.60 14.49
CA LEU A 221 16.07 -7.27 15.10
C LEU A 221 15.99 -7.33 16.63
N LEU A 222 15.09 -8.15 17.17
CA LEU A 222 15.02 -8.44 18.60
C LEU A 222 16.30 -9.08 19.12
N GLN A 223 16.85 -10.07 18.42
CA GLN A 223 18.08 -10.73 18.83
C GLN A 223 19.26 -9.75 18.82
N ASN A 224 19.40 -8.95 17.77
CA ASN A 224 20.49 -7.98 17.65
C ASN A 224 20.43 -6.92 18.74
N LEU A 225 19.24 -6.42 19.08
CA LEU A 225 19.07 -5.54 20.24
C LEU A 225 19.55 -6.19 21.53
N VAL A 226 19.30 -7.48 21.70
CA VAL A 226 19.62 -8.18 22.96
C VAL A 226 21.10 -8.49 23.05
N ILE A 227 21.72 -8.97 21.96
CA ILE A 227 23.16 -9.23 21.92
C ILE A 227 23.95 -7.94 22.14
N THR A 228 23.51 -6.82 21.56
CA THR A 228 24.21 -5.53 21.64
C THR A 228 24.08 -4.89 23.02
N HIS A 229 23.05 -5.24 23.81
CA HIS A 229 22.72 -4.52 25.05
C HIS A 229 22.63 -5.39 26.31
N CYS A 230 22.63 -6.72 26.22
CA CYS A 230 22.71 -7.65 27.36
C CYS A 230 24.12 -8.19 27.62
N SER A 231 25.16 -7.39 27.41
CA SER A 231 26.52 -7.78 27.81
C SER A 231 26.69 -7.88 29.33
N ASP A 232 25.80 -7.28 30.13
CA ASP A 232 25.83 -7.38 31.60
C ASP A 232 24.40 -7.47 32.20
N GLU A 233 24.09 -8.61 32.84
CA GLU A 233 23.19 -8.78 34.01
C GLU A 233 21.64 -8.67 33.93
N SER A 234 20.93 -9.07 32.86
CA SER A 234 19.46 -9.26 32.98
C SER A 234 18.92 -10.55 32.38
N SER A 235 18.85 -11.59 33.21
CA SER A 235 18.13 -12.86 32.93
C SER A 235 16.63 -12.67 32.64
N ALA A 236 16.06 -11.51 33.02
CA ALA A 236 14.66 -11.18 32.79
C ALA A 236 14.37 -10.87 31.32
N GLY A 237 15.27 -10.13 30.63
CA GLY A 237 15.11 -9.82 29.20
C GLY A 237 15.08 -11.09 28.32
N LEU A 238 15.96 -12.05 28.63
CA LEU A 238 16.08 -13.34 27.94
C LEU A 238 14.83 -14.23 28.08
N ASN A 239 14.20 -14.26 29.26
CA ASN A 239 12.97 -15.04 29.46
C ASN A 239 11.75 -14.42 28.74
N VAL A 240 11.67 -13.10 28.69
CA VAL A 240 10.59 -12.40 27.97
C VAL A 240 10.72 -12.59 26.45
N LEU A 241 11.95 -12.62 25.93
CA LEU A 241 12.21 -12.95 24.51
C LEU A 241 11.84 -14.39 24.17
N GLY A 242 12.21 -15.35 25.02
CA GLY A 242 11.83 -16.75 24.82
C GLY A 242 10.32 -16.95 24.70
N HIS A 243 9.53 -16.16 25.44
CA HIS A 243 8.07 -16.16 25.33
C HIS A 243 7.56 -15.44 24.07
N LEU A 244 8.13 -14.29 23.69
CA LEU A 244 7.69 -13.57 22.47
C LEU A 244 8.06 -14.34 21.19
N MET A 245 9.18 -15.06 21.21
CA MET A 245 9.67 -15.87 20.09
C MET A 245 8.91 -17.19 19.91
N SER A 246 8.28 -17.73 20.97
CA SER A 246 7.39 -18.89 20.84
C SER A 246 6.03 -18.54 20.22
N GLU A 247 5.63 -17.27 20.26
CA GLU A 247 4.38 -16.78 19.64
C GLU A 247 4.55 -16.34 18.18
N LEU A 248 5.78 -16.17 17.69
CA LEU A 248 6.07 -15.79 16.31
C LEU A 248 5.72 -16.94 15.34
N PRO A 249 4.87 -16.70 14.32
CA PRO A 249 4.50 -17.69 13.32
C PRO A 249 5.64 -17.87 12.31
N LEU A 250 6.75 -18.47 12.74
CA LEU A 250 7.85 -18.83 11.85
C LEU A 250 7.38 -19.97 10.94
N THR A 251 7.16 -19.66 9.66
CA THR A 251 6.66 -20.60 8.64
C THR A 251 7.70 -21.58 8.11
N SER A 252 8.85 -21.73 8.76
CA SER A 252 9.83 -22.76 8.39
C SER A 252 10.44 -23.37 9.63
N ASP A 253 10.18 -24.66 9.83
CA ASP A 253 10.71 -25.48 10.93
C ASP A 253 12.24 -25.41 11.05
N CYS A 254 12.98 -25.15 9.96
CA CYS A 254 14.45 -25.03 10.01
C CYS A 254 14.95 -23.78 10.75
N ALA A 255 14.38 -22.61 10.50
CA ALA A 255 14.78 -21.40 11.21
C ALA A 255 14.44 -21.54 12.71
N HIS A 256 13.25 -22.02 13.04
CA HIS A 256 12.87 -22.22 14.44
C HIS A 256 13.83 -23.15 15.20
N GLN A 257 14.33 -24.22 14.56
CA GLN A 257 15.31 -25.13 15.16
C GLN A 257 16.72 -24.53 15.31
N GLU A 258 17.24 -23.83 14.30
CA GLU A 258 18.54 -23.15 14.41
C GLU A 258 18.51 -22.09 15.52
N TRP A 259 17.39 -21.38 15.65
CA TRP A 259 17.18 -20.34 16.64
C TRP A 259 16.99 -20.89 18.06
N LEU A 260 16.26 -22.00 18.22
CA LEU A 260 16.19 -22.73 19.49
C LEU A 260 17.55 -23.30 19.90
N ALA A 261 18.39 -23.72 18.93
CA ALA A 261 19.74 -24.19 19.21
C ALA A 261 20.66 -23.06 19.68
N VAL A 262 20.59 -21.87 19.07
CA VAL A 262 21.33 -20.68 19.52
C VAL A 262 20.86 -20.24 20.90
N PHE A 263 19.55 -20.24 21.16
CA PHE A 263 18.97 -19.90 22.46
C PHE A 263 19.33 -20.92 23.55
N ALA A 264 19.32 -22.22 23.23
CA ALA A 264 19.77 -23.28 24.13
C ALA A 264 21.27 -23.16 24.43
N SER A 265 22.09 -22.84 23.43
CA SER A 265 23.52 -22.55 23.59
C SER A 265 23.75 -21.37 24.55
N TRP A 266 23.00 -20.29 24.39
CA TRP A 266 23.06 -19.12 25.26
C TRP A 266 22.60 -19.41 26.69
N LYS A 267 21.49 -20.15 26.85
CA LYS A 267 20.98 -20.58 28.17
C LYS A 267 22.00 -21.47 28.89
N ASN A 268 22.68 -22.35 28.15
CA ASN A 268 23.73 -23.21 28.68
C ASN A 268 25.00 -22.42 29.03
N SER A 269 25.36 -21.39 28.25
CA SER A 269 26.50 -20.50 28.56
C SER A 269 26.24 -19.67 29.83
N MET A 270 25.01 -19.20 30.04
CA MET A 270 24.62 -18.45 31.24
C MET A 270 24.52 -19.34 32.49
N ALA A 271 24.15 -20.61 32.33
CA ALA A 271 24.16 -21.58 33.43
C ALA A 271 25.58 -22.00 33.85
N ALA A 272 26.57 -21.86 32.97
CA ALA A 272 27.97 -22.15 33.26
C ALA A 272 28.71 -21.01 34.00
N ASP A 273 28.19 -19.78 33.94
CA ASP A 273 28.75 -18.59 34.60
C ASP A 273 28.17 -18.32 36.01
N GLN A 274 27.36 -19.22 36.58
CA GLN A 274 27.01 -19.17 38.00
C GLN A 274 28.09 -19.92 38.82
N PRO A 275 28.95 -19.23 39.60
CA PRO A 275 29.88 -19.91 40.50
C PRO A 275 29.12 -20.48 41.71
N GLU A 276 29.43 -21.73 42.06
CA GLU A 276 29.19 -22.28 43.42
C GLU A 276 30.07 -21.58 44.46
#